data_AF-X0TR97-F1
#
_entry.id   AF-X0TR97-F1
#
_cell.length_a   1.000
_cell.length_b   1.000
_cell.length_c   1.000
_cell.angle_alpha   90.00
_cell.angle_beta   90.00
_cell.angle_gamma   90.00
#
_symmetry.space_group_name_H-M   'P 1'
#
loop_
_entity.id
_entity.type
_entity.pdbx_description
1 polymer ?
#
loop_
_entity_poly.entity_id
_entity_poly.type
_entity_poly.pdbx_seq_one_letter_code
_entity_poly.pdbx_strand_id
1 'polypeptide(L)'
;TDFAAPTVAVVKHTNTCGLASHDDIAEAYRRAFSGDPVAAFGGIVASNRAATLAMAEAIKSVFYEIVIAPEYDADALKVLKEKKNLRILVAELPPGYGKAEPGYLDFRRVKGGFLVQGSDSLPENSVNLKTVTKREPTKAEVEDLLFAWRAVKHIKSNAIVLAKDKTLVGMGAGQPSRIISAQIAKEKAGEKATGSVLASDAMFPFPDVVEAAAACGVTAIIQPGGSIRDEESIKAADEHNIAMVLTGERHFRH
;
A
#
# COMPACT_ATOMS: atom_id res chain seq x y z
N THR A 1 7.88 5.39 -5.46
CA THR A 1 8.54 5.11 -6.75
C THR A 1 8.26 3.72 -7.29
N ASP A 2 7.64 2.85 -6.49
CA ASP A 2 7.34 1.46 -6.86
C ASP A 2 6.17 1.34 -7.86
N PHE A 3 5.34 2.38 -8.01
CA PHE A 3 4.17 2.42 -8.90
C PHE A 3 4.48 3.15 -10.20
N ALA A 4 4.19 2.54 -11.35
CA ALA A 4 4.35 3.21 -12.64
C ALA A 4 3.33 4.35 -12.84
N ALA A 5 2.07 4.14 -12.42
CA ALA A 5 0.99 5.13 -12.48
C ALA A 5 1.27 6.36 -11.61
N PRO A 6 0.61 7.52 -11.82
CA PRO A 6 0.70 8.63 -10.89
C PRO A 6 0.13 8.22 -9.51
N THR A 7 0.90 8.44 -8.46
CA THR A 7 0.66 7.91 -7.12
C THR A 7 1.14 8.91 -6.07
N VAL A 8 0.33 9.07 -5.02
CA VAL A 8 0.69 9.86 -3.84
C VAL A 8 0.67 8.95 -2.62
N ALA A 9 1.71 9.06 -1.79
CA ALA A 9 1.80 8.42 -0.49
C ALA A 9 1.78 9.49 0.62
N VAL A 10 1.09 9.18 1.71
CA VAL A 10 1.13 9.94 2.96
C VAL A 10 1.75 9.04 4.02
N VAL A 11 2.87 9.47 4.57
CA VAL A 11 3.71 8.67 5.48
C VAL A 11 3.85 9.37 6.82
N LYS A 12 3.74 8.61 7.91
CA LYS A 12 4.02 9.10 9.27
C LYS A 12 4.74 8.03 10.07
N HIS A 13 5.81 8.43 10.77
CA HIS A 13 6.67 7.51 11.55
C HIS A 13 7.07 6.26 10.76
N THR A 14 7.46 6.43 9.49
CA THR A 14 7.86 5.37 8.55
C THR A 14 6.76 4.39 8.08
N ASN A 15 5.49 4.62 8.48
CA ASN A 15 4.34 3.84 8.03
C ASN A 15 3.47 4.66 7.06
N THR A 16 2.95 4.01 6.02
CA THR A 16 2.11 4.64 4.99
C THR A 16 0.66 4.72 5.46
N CYS A 17 0.24 5.83 6.05
CA CYS A 17 -1.15 6.02 6.48
C CYS A 17 -2.12 6.33 5.32
N GLY A 18 -1.61 6.68 4.15
CA GLY A 18 -2.40 6.91 2.95
C GLY A 18 -1.61 6.58 1.69
N LEU A 19 -2.26 5.97 0.71
CA LEU A 19 -1.66 5.67 -0.58
C LEU A 19 -2.74 5.59 -1.64
N ALA A 20 -2.59 6.27 -2.77
CA ALA A 20 -3.50 6.09 -3.88
C ALA A 20 -2.84 6.36 -5.23
N SER A 21 -3.31 5.67 -6.26
CA SER A 21 -2.94 5.91 -7.66
C SER A 21 -4.14 6.41 -8.46
N HIS A 22 -3.95 7.46 -9.25
CA HIS A 22 -4.98 8.04 -10.11
C HIS A 22 -4.33 8.89 -11.21
N ASP A 23 -4.92 8.98 -12.39
CA ASP A 23 -4.32 9.71 -13.53
C ASP A 23 -4.14 11.21 -13.26
N ASP A 24 -5.08 11.80 -12.52
CA ASP A 24 -4.91 13.12 -11.90
C ASP A 24 -4.21 13.01 -10.54
N ILE A 25 -3.03 13.63 -10.41
CA ILE A 25 -2.22 13.61 -9.20
C ILE A 25 -2.88 14.33 -8.01
N ALA A 26 -3.73 15.34 -8.26
CA ALA A 26 -4.47 16.01 -7.19
C ALA A 26 -5.54 15.08 -6.61
N GLU A 27 -6.17 14.28 -7.46
CA GLU A 27 -7.12 13.25 -7.04
C GLU A 27 -6.41 12.08 -6.34
N ALA A 28 -5.23 11.65 -6.82
CA ALA A 28 -4.40 10.69 -6.11
C ALA A 28 -4.08 11.19 -4.69
N TYR A 29 -3.75 12.47 -4.51
CA TYR A 29 -3.56 13.05 -3.18
C TYR A 29 -4.83 12.99 -2.33
N ARG A 30 -5.98 13.44 -2.84
CA ARG A 30 -7.24 13.44 -2.08
C ARG A 30 -7.61 12.04 -1.61
N ARG A 31 -7.47 11.04 -2.49
CA ARG A 31 -7.72 9.63 -2.17
C ARG A 31 -6.73 9.10 -1.15
N ALA A 32 -5.43 9.38 -1.31
CA ALA A 32 -4.42 8.99 -0.34
C ALA A 32 -4.69 9.59 1.05
N PHE A 33 -5.02 10.89 1.12
CA PHE A 33 -5.42 11.56 2.36
C PHE A 33 -6.66 10.92 3.00
N SER A 34 -7.62 10.47 2.18
CA SER A 34 -8.84 9.83 2.66
C SER A 34 -8.60 8.48 3.35
N GLY A 35 -7.44 7.85 3.20
CA GLY A 35 -7.10 6.57 3.86
C GLY A 35 -7.19 6.67 5.38
N ASP A 36 -6.36 7.51 5.99
CA ASP A 36 -6.43 7.86 7.42
C ASP A 36 -6.15 9.37 7.61
N PRO A 37 -7.17 10.23 7.52
CA PRO A 37 -7.02 11.69 7.66
C PRO A 37 -6.44 12.10 9.02
N VAL A 38 -6.72 11.33 10.07
CA VAL A 38 -6.24 11.61 11.44
C VAL A 38 -4.74 11.34 11.53
N ALA A 39 -4.29 10.20 11.00
CA ALA A 39 -2.87 9.88 10.96
C ALA A 39 -2.09 10.76 9.98
N ALA A 40 -2.71 11.27 8.92
CA ALA A 40 -2.06 12.15 7.94
C ALA A 40 -1.54 13.48 8.54
N PHE A 41 -2.16 13.98 9.61
CA PHE A 41 -1.77 15.24 10.25
C PHE A 41 -0.33 15.20 10.76
N GLY A 42 0.51 16.14 10.31
CA GLY A 42 1.94 16.19 10.60
C GLY A 42 2.76 15.12 9.88
N GLY A 43 2.20 14.51 8.84
CA GLY A 43 2.88 13.52 8.02
C GLY A 43 3.78 14.13 6.94
N ILE A 44 4.20 13.24 6.03
CA ILE A 44 4.99 13.55 4.84
C ILE A 44 4.17 13.15 3.63
N VAL A 45 3.98 14.06 2.68
CA VAL A 45 3.35 13.77 1.38
C VAL A 45 4.46 13.52 0.37
N ALA A 46 4.43 12.37 -0.30
CA ALA A 46 5.34 12.03 -1.38
C ALA A 46 4.57 11.80 -2.68
N SER A 47 4.93 12.53 -3.72
CA SER A 47 4.39 12.38 -5.08
C SER A 47 5.46 11.78 -5.99
N ASN A 48 5.02 10.93 -6.92
CA ASN A 48 5.87 10.42 -7.98
C ASN A 48 5.74 11.17 -9.33
N ARG A 49 4.96 12.26 -9.34
CA ARG A 49 4.80 13.19 -10.46
C ARG A 49 4.99 14.62 -9.97
N ALA A 50 5.12 15.54 -10.92
CA ALA A 50 5.09 16.96 -10.62
C ALA A 50 3.86 17.31 -9.76
N ALA A 51 4.07 18.09 -8.71
CA ALA A 51 2.97 18.58 -7.90
C ALA A 51 2.32 19.78 -8.61
N THR A 52 1.04 19.63 -8.95
CA THR A 52 0.24 20.64 -9.65
C THR A 52 -0.37 21.66 -8.70
N LEU A 53 -0.85 22.80 -9.23
CA LEU A 53 -1.58 23.79 -8.43
C LEU A 53 -2.75 23.15 -7.66
N ALA A 54 -3.56 22.34 -8.34
CA ALA A 54 -4.71 21.67 -7.74
C ALA A 54 -4.31 20.73 -6.57
N MET A 55 -3.17 20.04 -6.70
CA MET A 55 -2.63 19.23 -5.61
C MET A 55 -2.17 20.11 -4.44
N ALA A 56 -1.46 21.21 -4.72
CA ALA A 56 -1.00 22.15 -3.69
C ALA A 56 -2.17 22.80 -2.92
N GLU A 57 -3.24 23.17 -3.62
CA GLU A 57 -4.47 23.70 -3.01
C GLU A 57 -5.15 22.66 -2.12
N ALA A 58 -5.23 21.40 -2.56
CA ALA A 58 -5.77 20.32 -1.73
C ALA A 58 -4.93 20.07 -0.47
N ILE A 59 -3.60 20.19 -0.56
CA ILE A 59 -2.66 20.09 0.56
C ILE A 59 -2.78 21.28 1.52
N LYS A 60 -3.21 22.45 1.04
CA LYS A 60 -3.19 23.72 1.79
C LYS A 60 -3.98 23.67 3.10
N SER A 61 -5.06 22.90 3.16
CA SER A 61 -5.91 22.80 4.37
C SER A 61 -5.35 21.86 5.46
N VAL A 62 -4.33 21.05 5.16
CA VAL A 62 -3.81 20.02 6.08
C VAL A 62 -2.42 20.37 6.57
N PHE A 63 -2.15 20.23 7.87
CA PHE A 63 -0.80 20.40 8.39
C PHE A 63 0.10 19.20 7.99
N TYR A 64 1.17 19.48 7.26
CA TYR A 64 2.22 18.51 6.92
C TYR A 64 3.59 19.07 7.26
N GLU A 65 4.50 18.15 7.56
CA GLU A 65 5.88 18.48 7.89
C GLU A 65 6.75 18.59 6.64
N ILE A 66 6.50 17.73 5.65
CA ILE A 66 7.26 17.65 4.39
C ILE A 66 6.29 17.38 3.23
N VAL A 67 6.52 18.05 2.10
CA VAL A 67 6.03 17.62 0.78
C VAL A 67 7.27 17.36 -0.08
N ILE A 68 7.31 16.19 -0.73
CA ILE A 68 8.39 15.76 -1.62
C ILE A 68 7.82 15.31 -2.96
N ALA A 69 8.40 15.80 -4.05
CA ALA A 69 8.01 15.48 -5.42
C ALA A 69 9.24 15.57 -6.34
N PRO A 70 9.20 14.98 -7.53
CA PRO A 70 10.24 15.19 -8.53
C PRO A 70 10.30 16.63 -9.03
N GLU A 71 9.15 17.29 -9.13
CA GLU A 71 9.00 18.63 -9.71
C GLU A 71 7.77 19.32 -9.10
N TYR A 72 7.68 20.64 -9.27
CA TYR A 72 6.53 21.45 -8.84
C TYR A 72 6.21 22.47 -9.94
N ASP A 73 4.93 22.65 -10.23
CA ASP A 73 4.49 23.80 -11.01
C ASP A 73 4.80 25.09 -10.25
N ALA A 74 5.06 26.18 -10.96
CA ALA A 74 5.48 27.45 -10.34
C ALA A 74 4.41 28.03 -9.40
N ASP A 75 3.14 27.88 -9.76
CA ASP A 75 1.99 28.27 -8.96
C ASP A 75 1.74 27.33 -7.77
N ALA A 76 1.93 26.01 -7.95
CA ALA A 76 1.91 25.03 -6.86
C ALA A 76 2.95 25.37 -5.79
N LEU A 77 4.18 25.66 -6.23
CA LEU A 77 5.27 26.05 -5.34
C LEU A 77 4.97 27.36 -4.59
N LYS A 78 4.33 28.33 -5.26
CA LYS A 78 3.89 29.58 -4.64
C LYS A 78 2.90 29.31 -3.50
N VAL A 79 1.89 28.46 -3.74
CA VAL A 79 0.89 28.08 -2.73
C VAL A 79 1.53 27.36 -1.55
N LEU A 80 2.39 26.37 -1.80
CA LEU A 80 3.04 25.60 -0.73
C LEU A 80 3.96 26.49 0.14
N LYS A 81 4.64 27.48 -0.46
CA LYS A 81 5.50 28.44 0.25
C LYS A 81 4.75 29.39 1.20
N GLU A 82 3.43 29.49 1.11
CA GLU A 82 2.63 30.23 2.10
C GLU A 82 2.72 29.58 3.50
N LYS A 83 3.00 28.28 3.58
CA LYS A 83 3.21 27.56 4.84
C LYS A 83 4.65 27.68 5.32
N LYS A 84 4.91 28.64 6.21
CA LYS A 84 6.25 28.98 6.72
C LYS A 84 7.10 27.78 7.21
N ASN A 85 6.48 26.77 7.81
CA ASN A 85 7.19 25.63 8.40
C ASN A 85 7.20 24.39 7.49
N LEU A 86 6.53 24.43 6.33
CA LEU A 86 6.49 23.29 5.42
C LEU A 86 7.84 23.15 4.72
N ARG A 87 8.46 21.98 4.85
CA ARG A 87 9.65 21.64 4.07
C ARG A 87 9.22 21.13 2.70
N ILE A 88 9.64 21.82 1.65
CA ILE A 88 9.33 21.47 0.27
C ILE A 88 10.61 20.91 -0.34
N LEU A 89 10.60 19.61 -0.66
CA LEU A 89 11.76 18.91 -1.19
C LEU A 89 11.53 18.53 -2.65
N VAL A 90 12.58 18.67 -3.44
CA VAL A 90 12.69 18.13 -4.78
C VAL A 90 13.62 16.92 -4.70
N ALA A 91 13.19 15.78 -5.24
CA ALA A 91 14.02 14.57 -5.30
C ALA A 91 13.97 13.96 -6.69
N GLU A 92 15.15 13.73 -7.28
CA GLU A 92 15.26 12.99 -8.54
C GLU A 92 14.71 11.58 -8.36
N LEU A 93 13.90 11.14 -9.33
CA LEU A 93 13.44 9.75 -9.36
C LEU A 93 14.61 8.85 -9.74
N PRO A 94 14.72 7.65 -9.13
CA PRO A 94 15.79 6.72 -9.47
C PRO A 94 15.73 6.31 -10.94
N PRO A 95 16.89 5.99 -11.57
CA PRO A 95 16.91 5.36 -12.89
C PRO A 95 15.98 4.14 -12.92
N GLY A 96 15.17 4.01 -13.96
CA GLY A 96 14.19 2.93 -14.04
C GLY A 96 12.97 3.07 -13.14
N TYR A 97 12.62 4.28 -12.68
CA TYR A 97 11.36 4.56 -11.97
C TYR A 97 10.15 3.82 -12.57
N GLY A 98 9.36 3.13 -11.74
CA GLY A 98 8.22 2.31 -12.18
C GLY A 98 8.61 1.00 -12.87
N LYS A 99 9.91 0.70 -12.96
CA LYS A 99 10.48 -0.57 -13.41
C LYS A 99 11.29 -1.19 -12.26
N ALA A 100 11.38 -2.51 -12.27
CA ALA A 100 12.33 -3.21 -11.42
C ALA A 100 13.67 -3.32 -12.16
N GLU A 101 14.66 -2.58 -11.71
CA GLU A 101 16.03 -2.86 -12.10
C GLU A 101 16.63 -3.81 -11.05
N PRO A 102 17.13 -5.00 -11.44
CA PRO A 102 17.86 -5.85 -10.53
C PRO A 102 19.11 -5.11 -10.04
N GLY A 103 19.35 -5.05 -8.73
CA GLY A 103 20.69 -4.73 -8.23
C GLY A 103 20.83 -3.66 -7.15
N TYR A 104 19.75 -3.13 -6.57
CA TYR A 104 19.92 -2.30 -5.38
C TYR A 104 20.19 -3.18 -4.15
N LEU A 105 21.21 -2.81 -3.38
CA LEU A 105 21.48 -3.41 -2.08
C LEU A 105 20.68 -2.68 -0.99
N ASP A 106 20.05 -3.45 -0.11
CA ASP A 106 19.42 -2.95 1.10
C ASP A 106 20.33 -3.22 2.31
N PHE A 107 20.42 -2.23 3.19
CA PHE A 107 21.37 -2.21 4.31
C PHE A 107 20.62 -2.03 5.63
N ARG A 108 20.83 -2.95 6.57
CA ARG A 108 20.27 -2.85 7.93
C ARG A 108 21.37 -2.78 8.97
N ARG A 109 21.46 -1.65 9.69
CA ARG A 109 22.40 -1.51 10.81
C ARG A 109 22.04 -2.48 11.93
N VAL A 110 23.05 -3.16 12.47
CA VAL A 110 22.98 -3.96 13.69
C VAL A 110 24.11 -3.54 14.64
N LYS A 111 24.05 -3.92 15.92
CA LYS A 111 25.15 -3.60 16.84
C LYS A 111 26.43 -4.28 16.33
N GLY A 112 27.47 -3.47 16.05
CA GLY A 112 28.76 -3.95 15.55
C GLY A 112 28.91 -3.99 14.02
N GLY A 113 27.89 -3.60 13.23
CA GLY A 113 28.02 -3.57 11.78
C GLY A 113 26.69 -3.35 11.04
N PHE A 114 26.55 -3.98 9.87
CA PHE A 114 25.32 -3.96 9.08
C PHE A 114 25.15 -5.27 8.31
N LEU A 115 23.89 -5.60 8.01
CA LEU A 115 23.51 -6.67 7.09
C LEU A 115 23.32 -6.08 5.70
N VAL A 116 23.59 -6.88 4.67
CA VAL A 116 23.41 -6.53 3.25
C VAL A 116 22.56 -7.61 2.60
N GLN A 117 21.56 -7.20 1.83
CA GLN A 117 20.73 -8.09 1.03
C GLN A 117 20.35 -7.44 -0.31
N GLY A 118 19.84 -8.22 -1.25
CA GLY A 118 19.17 -7.66 -2.42
C GLY A 118 17.87 -6.95 -2.01
N SER A 119 17.59 -5.80 -2.59
CA SER A 119 16.36 -5.06 -2.34
C SER A 119 15.15 -5.81 -2.90
N ASP A 120 14.03 -5.77 -2.17
CA ASP A 120 12.75 -6.30 -2.63
C ASP A 120 12.14 -5.38 -3.70
N SER A 121 12.55 -5.60 -4.94
CA SER A 121 12.29 -4.72 -6.08
C SER A 121 11.49 -5.42 -7.18
N LEU A 122 10.60 -6.36 -6.86
CA LEU A 122 9.86 -7.12 -7.88
C LEU A 122 8.99 -6.21 -8.79
N PRO A 123 9.07 -6.36 -10.13
CA PRO A 123 8.32 -5.54 -11.07
C PRO A 123 6.81 -5.84 -11.09
N GLU A 124 6.00 -4.89 -11.60
CA GLU A 124 4.53 -5.03 -11.66
C GLU A 124 4.06 -6.27 -12.41
N ASN A 125 4.72 -6.51 -13.54
CA ASN A 125 4.36 -7.49 -14.53
C ASN A 125 4.96 -8.87 -14.27
N SER A 126 5.71 -9.05 -13.18
CA SER A 126 6.23 -10.38 -12.80
C SER A 126 5.32 -11.13 -11.83
N VAL A 127 4.32 -10.46 -11.23
CA VAL A 127 3.44 -11.10 -10.24
C VAL A 127 2.58 -12.16 -10.95
N ASN A 128 2.84 -13.43 -10.66
CA ASN A 128 2.03 -14.53 -11.16
C ASN A 128 0.79 -14.69 -10.28
N LEU A 129 -0.40 -14.54 -10.86
CA LEU A 129 -1.67 -14.71 -10.13
C LEU A 129 -2.25 -16.09 -10.40
N LYS A 130 -2.21 -16.97 -9.41
CA LYS A 130 -2.89 -18.26 -9.45
C LYS A 130 -4.20 -18.19 -8.67
N THR A 131 -5.33 -18.14 -9.35
CA THR A 131 -6.65 -18.31 -8.69
C THR A 131 -6.75 -19.70 -8.09
N VAL A 132 -7.12 -19.78 -6.81
CA VAL A 132 -7.23 -21.05 -6.06
C VAL A 132 -8.63 -21.34 -5.52
N THR A 133 -9.51 -20.34 -5.55
CA THR A 133 -10.94 -20.46 -5.20
C THR A 133 -11.80 -20.77 -6.42
N LYS A 134 -13.04 -21.19 -6.20
CA LYS A 134 -14.05 -21.43 -7.25
C LYS A 134 -14.41 -20.16 -8.01
N ARG A 135 -14.49 -19.03 -7.31
CA ARG A 135 -14.76 -17.73 -7.91
C ARG A 135 -13.46 -17.10 -8.38
N GLU A 136 -13.46 -16.62 -9.63
CA GLU A 136 -12.39 -15.80 -10.19
C GLU A 136 -12.54 -14.32 -9.79
N PRO A 137 -11.43 -13.59 -9.57
CA PRO A 137 -11.49 -12.15 -9.36
C PRO A 137 -11.93 -11.45 -10.65
N THR A 138 -12.75 -10.41 -10.50
CA THR A 138 -13.09 -9.50 -11.61
C THR A 138 -11.89 -8.68 -12.03
N LYS A 139 -11.94 -8.04 -13.21
CA LYS A 139 -10.85 -7.17 -13.68
C LYS A 139 -10.51 -6.04 -12.70
N ALA A 140 -11.55 -5.40 -12.13
CA ALA A 140 -11.36 -4.34 -11.14
C ALA A 140 -10.68 -4.86 -9.87
N GLU A 141 -11.09 -6.05 -9.39
CA GLU A 141 -10.42 -6.68 -8.25
C GLU A 141 -8.98 -7.08 -8.57
N VAL A 142 -8.68 -7.57 -9.78
CA VAL A 142 -7.30 -7.85 -10.17
C VAL A 142 -6.43 -6.59 -10.12
N GLU A 143 -6.93 -5.46 -10.61
CA GLU A 143 -6.22 -4.18 -10.54
C GLU A 143 -5.97 -3.74 -9.09
N ASP A 144 -6.97 -3.87 -8.23
CA ASP A 144 -6.86 -3.53 -6.81
C ASP A 144 -5.97 -4.51 -6.04
N LEU A 145 -6.00 -5.81 -6.36
CA LEU A 145 -5.14 -6.83 -5.75
C LEU A 145 -3.68 -6.54 -6.08
N LEU A 146 -3.36 -6.21 -7.33
CA LEU A 146 -2.00 -5.84 -7.72
C LEU A 146 -1.54 -4.54 -7.04
N PHE A 147 -2.42 -3.55 -6.93
CA PHE A 147 -2.13 -2.33 -6.17
C PHE A 147 -1.85 -2.64 -4.69
N ALA A 148 -2.72 -3.42 -4.05
CA ALA A 148 -2.61 -3.79 -2.64
C ALA A 148 -1.37 -4.65 -2.35
N TRP A 149 -1.06 -5.59 -3.26
CA TRP A 149 0.12 -6.44 -3.20
C TRP A 149 1.41 -5.63 -3.21
N ARG A 150 1.47 -4.62 -4.07
CA ARG A 150 2.62 -3.71 -4.07
C ARG A 150 2.66 -2.84 -2.81
N ALA A 151 1.50 -2.36 -2.36
CA ALA A 151 1.42 -1.53 -1.16
C ALA A 151 1.90 -2.28 0.09
N VAL A 152 1.52 -3.55 0.26
CA VAL A 152 1.81 -4.34 1.46
C VAL A 152 3.32 -4.57 1.66
N LYS A 153 4.11 -4.63 0.56
CA LYS A 153 5.58 -4.70 0.59
C LYS A 153 6.24 -3.56 1.38
N HIS A 154 5.60 -2.39 1.46
CA HIS A 154 6.15 -1.22 2.15
C HIS A 154 5.70 -1.10 3.61
N ILE A 155 4.87 -2.02 4.08
CA ILE A 155 4.32 -2.01 5.43
C ILE A 155 5.05 -3.04 6.29
N LYS A 156 5.33 -2.70 7.55
CA LYS A 156 6.07 -3.58 8.46
C LYS A 156 5.26 -4.84 8.78
N SER A 157 5.93 -5.99 8.78
CA SER A 157 5.34 -7.31 8.98
C SER A 157 4.94 -7.59 10.42
N ASN A 158 3.89 -8.39 10.68
CA ASN A 158 2.95 -8.93 9.69
C ASN A 158 2.04 -7.83 9.15
N ALA A 159 1.87 -7.74 7.84
CA ALA A 159 1.17 -6.65 7.20
C ALA A 159 -0.12 -7.13 6.51
N ILE A 160 -1.21 -6.42 6.75
CA ILE A 160 -2.48 -6.55 6.03
C ILE A 160 -2.84 -5.19 5.43
N VAL A 161 -3.19 -5.16 4.15
CA VAL A 161 -3.71 -3.99 3.44
C VAL A 161 -5.11 -4.27 2.95
N LEU A 162 -6.01 -3.33 3.18
CA LEU A 162 -7.29 -3.23 2.49
C LEU A 162 -7.19 -2.12 1.45
N ALA A 163 -7.57 -2.41 0.21
CA ALA A 163 -7.56 -1.43 -0.86
C ALA A 163 -8.80 -1.52 -1.75
N LYS A 164 -9.20 -0.38 -2.32
CA LYS A 164 -10.30 -0.27 -3.27
C LYS A 164 -10.05 0.89 -4.21
N ASP A 165 -10.36 0.74 -5.50
CA ASP A 165 -10.16 1.78 -6.51
C ASP A 165 -8.74 2.38 -6.47
N LYS A 166 -7.73 1.51 -6.37
CA LYS A 166 -6.30 1.81 -6.23
C LYS A 166 -6.00 2.78 -5.08
N THR A 167 -6.73 2.65 -3.99
CA THR A 167 -6.60 3.47 -2.78
C THR A 167 -6.50 2.57 -1.55
N LEU A 168 -5.51 2.84 -0.68
CA LEU A 168 -5.40 2.20 0.63
C LEU A 168 -6.54 2.74 1.51
N VAL A 169 -7.44 1.84 1.91
CA VAL A 169 -8.57 2.18 2.79
C VAL A 169 -8.33 1.75 4.23
N GLY A 170 -7.45 0.78 4.47
CA GLY A 170 -7.04 0.38 5.82
C GLY A 170 -5.76 -0.45 5.81
N MET A 171 -5.02 -0.41 6.90
CA MET A 171 -3.84 -1.27 7.08
C MET A 171 -3.65 -1.68 8.54
N GLY A 172 -3.08 -2.87 8.72
CA GLY A 172 -2.53 -3.32 10.00
C GLY A 172 -1.06 -3.63 9.83
N ALA A 173 -0.22 -2.94 10.60
CA ALA A 173 1.22 -2.97 10.45
C ALA A 173 1.90 -3.47 11.74
N GLY A 174 2.96 -4.27 11.58
CA GLY A 174 3.95 -4.55 12.62
C GLY A 174 3.49 -5.49 13.72
N GLN A 175 2.41 -6.27 13.52
CA GLN A 175 1.90 -7.14 14.58
C GLN A 175 2.58 -8.51 14.57
N PRO A 176 2.89 -9.09 15.75
CA PRO A 176 3.36 -10.47 15.84
C PRO A 176 2.36 -11.50 15.30
N SER A 177 1.06 -11.20 15.40
CA SER A 177 -0.02 -12.06 14.93
C SER A 177 -0.76 -11.43 13.75
N ARG A 178 -0.97 -12.20 12.69
CA ARG A 178 -1.56 -11.67 11.45
C ARG A 178 -3.05 -11.37 11.56
N ILE A 179 -3.79 -12.15 12.35
CA ILE A 179 -5.20 -11.84 12.62
C ILE A 179 -5.34 -10.48 13.33
N ILE A 180 -4.39 -10.09 14.17
CA ILE A 180 -4.38 -8.76 14.79
C ILE A 180 -4.15 -7.67 13.73
N SER A 181 -3.22 -7.88 12.79
CA SER A 181 -3.08 -6.96 11.65
C SER A 181 -4.37 -6.86 10.82
N ALA A 182 -5.08 -7.96 10.59
CA ALA A 182 -6.35 -7.95 9.87
C ALA A 182 -7.45 -7.17 10.63
N GLN A 183 -7.52 -7.36 11.95
CA GLN A 183 -8.45 -6.62 12.82
C GLN A 183 -8.17 -5.12 12.81
N ILE A 184 -6.91 -4.71 12.92
CA ILE A 184 -6.52 -3.29 12.83
C ILE A 184 -6.86 -2.72 11.46
N ALA A 185 -6.55 -3.44 10.38
CA ALA A 185 -6.87 -3.00 9.02
C ALA A 185 -8.38 -2.79 8.83
N LYS A 186 -9.20 -3.72 9.34
CA LYS A 186 -10.66 -3.63 9.36
C LYS A 186 -11.15 -2.41 10.14
N GLU A 187 -10.65 -2.21 11.37
CA GLU A 187 -11.03 -1.07 12.20
C GLU A 187 -10.68 0.26 11.53
N LYS A 188 -9.50 0.35 10.92
CA LYS A 188 -9.06 1.54 10.19
C LYS A 188 -9.88 1.82 8.94
N ALA A 189 -10.27 0.79 8.20
CA ALA A 189 -11.10 0.95 7.02
C ALA A 189 -12.56 1.33 7.35
N GLY A 190 -13.11 0.81 8.44
CA GLY A 190 -14.52 0.99 8.78
C GLY A 190 -15.43 0.57 7.62
N GLU A 191 -16.37 1.44 7.24
CA GLU A 191 -17.30 1.19 6.12
C GLU A 191 -16.60 1.08 4.76
N LYS A 192 -15.39 1.64 4.61
CA LYS A 192 -14.62 1.58 3.35
C LYS A 192 -14.08 0.18 3.05
N ALA A 193 -14.11 -0.74 4.02
CA ALA A 193 -13.72 -2.13 3.81
C ALA A 193 -14.69 -2.88 2.88
N THR A 194 -15.94 -2.45 2.80
CA THR A 194 -16.94 -3.17 2.00
C THR A 194 -16.68 -3.02 0.50
N GLY A 195 -16.53 -4.15 -0.17
CA GLY A 195 -16.14 -4.22 -1.57
C GLY A 195 -14.67 -3.93 -1.81
N SER A 196 -13.83 -3.92 -0.77
CA SER A 196 -12.38 -3.80 -0.92
C SER A 196 -11.74 -5.16 -1.17
N VAL A 197 -10.49 -5.15 -1.59
CA VAL A 197 -9.63 -6.34 -1.62
C VAL A 197 -8.69 -6.35 -0.41
N LEU A 198 -8.11 -7.51 -0.10
CA LEU A 198 -7.11 -7.67 0.96
C LEU A 198 -5.80 -8.22 0.38
N ALA A 199 -4.67 -7.62 0.76
CA ALA A 199 -3.34 -8.17 0.52
C ALA A 199 -2.65 -8.51 1.85
N SER A 200 -1.94 -9.63 1.86
CA SER A 200 -1.16 -10.11 3.00
C SER A 200 0.29 -10.34 2.58
N ASP A 201 1.26 -9.74 3.28
CA ASP A 201 2.69 -9.85 2.94
C ASP A 201 3.24 -11.30 2.98
N ALA A 202 2.56 -12.17 3.72
CA ALA A 202 2.91 -13.57 3.90
C ALA A 202 1.68 -14.49 3.92
N MET A 203 1.90 -15.82 4.02
CA MET A 203 0.85 -16.85 3.98
C MET A 203 -0.06 -16.92 5.22
N PHE A 204 -1.34 -17.25 5.07
CA PHE A 204 -2.20 -17.40 6.25
C PHE A 204 -1.91 -18.70 7.02
N PRO A 205 -1.61 -18.63 8.33
CA PRO A 205 -1.43 -19.83 9.15
C PRO A 205 -2.75 -20.52 9.51
N PHE A 206 -3.86 -19.77 9.50
CA PHE A 206 -5.22 -20.21 9.88
C PHE A 206 -6.26 -19.47 9.02
N PRO A 207 -7.50 -19.99 8.89
CA PRO A 207 -8.56 -19.34 8.12
C PRO A 207 -9.13 -18.05 8.76
N ASP A 208 -8.77 -17.76 10.01
CA ASP A 208 -9.27 -16.61 10.78
C ASP A 208 -9.12 -15.25 10.08
N VAL A 209 -8.06 -15.06 9.30
CA VAL A 209 -7.86 -13.84 8.50
C VAL A 209 -8.90 -13.74 7.37
N VAL A 210 -9.25 -14.86 6.75
CA VAL A 210 -10.27 -14.93 5.69
C VAL A 210 -11.65 -14.65 6.28
N GLU A 211 -11.96 -15.24 7.43
CA GLU A 211 -13.21 -15.00 8.17
C GLU A 211 -13.34 -13.52 8.57
N ALA A 212 -12.24 -12.91 9.05
CA ALA A 212 -12.22 -11.49 9.40
C ALA A 212 -12.44 -10.59 8.18
N ALA A 213 -11.87 -10.96 7.02
CA ALA A 213 -12.06 -10.26 5.75
C ALA A 213 -13.51 -10.36 5.25
N ALA A 214 -14.10 -11.56 5.32
CA ALA A 214 -15.50 -11.79 4.98
C ALA A 214 -16.42 -10.94 5.85
N ALA A 215 -16.15 -10.86 7.16
CA ALA A 215 -16.94 -10.10 8.12
C ALA A 215 -16.91 -8.57 7.92
N CYS A 216 -16.06 -8.02 7.04
CA CYS A 216 -16.11 -6.61 6.64
C CYS A 216 -16.44 -6.39 5.15
N GLY A 217 -16.78 -7.45 4.43
CA GLY A 217 -17.21 -7.39 3.04
C GLY A 217 -16.06 -7.29 2.03
N VAL A 218 -14.87 -7.80 2.37
CA VAL A 218 -13.79 -7.99 1.39
C VAL A 218 -14.24 -8.97 0.32
N THR A 219 -13.96 -8.66 -0.94
CA THR A 219 -14.41 -9.49 -2.07
C THR A 219 -13.30 -10.29 -2.71
N ALA A 220 -12.03 -9.90 -2.55
CA ALA A 220 -10.91 -10.67 -3.05
C ALA A 220 -9.67 -10.58 -2.16
N ILE A 221 -8.83 -11.62 -2.18
CA ILE A 221 -7.63 -11.76 -1.36
C ILE A 221 -6.42 -12.16 -2.22
N ILE A 222 -5.27 -11.51 -1.99
CA ILE A 222 -3.97 -11.88 -2.53
C ILE A 222 -2.98 -12.19 -1.40
N GLN A 223 -2.33 -13.34 -1.48
CA GLN A 223 -1.32 -13.80 -0.52
C GLN A 223 -0.31 -14.74 -1.20
N PRO A 224 0.85 -15.05 -0.60
CA PRO A 224 1.82 -15.95 -1.22
C PRO A 224 1.34 -17.40 -1.35
N GLY A 225 0.59 -17.91 -0.37
CA GLY A 225 0.43 -19.34 -0.15
C GLY A 225 1.69 -20.02 0.41
N GLY A 226 1.68 -21.35 0.46
CA GLY A 226 2.74 -22.18 1.02
C GLY A 226 2.52 -22.58 2.48
N SER A 227 1.32 -22.37 3.03
CA SER A 227 0.95 -22.94 4.33
C SER A 227 0.60 -24.41 4.17
N ILE A 228 0.97 -25.24 5.16
CA ILE A 228 0.43 -26.61 5.25
C ILE A 228 -1.10 -26.62 5.43
N ARG A 229 -1.70 -25.48 5.79
CA ARG A 229 -3.14 -25.29 6.00
C ARG A 229 -3.78 -24.38 4.94
N ASP A 230 -3.14 -24.20 3.77
CA ASP A 230 -3.70 -23.34 2.71
C ASP A 230 -5.13 -23.77 2.33
N GLU A 231 -5.40 -25.08 2.28
CA GLU A 231 -6.73 -25.61 1.96
C GLU A 231 -7.83 -25.12 2.92
N GLU A 232 -7.51 -24.93 4.22
CA GLU A 232 -8.47 -24.40 5.20
C GLU A 232 -8.86 -22.96 4.87
N SER A 233 -7.87 -22.14 4.49
CA SER A 233 -8.10 -20.73 4.11
C SER A 233 -8.82 -20.61 2.77
N ILE A 234 -8.48 -21.46 1.80
CA ILE A 234 -9.13 -21.49 0.48
C ILE A 234 -10.60 -21.91 0.64
N LYS A 235 -10.86 -22.93 1.46
CA LYS A 235 -12.23 -23.38 1.76
C LYS A 235 -13.06 -22.26 2.41
N ALA A 236 -12.49 -21.56 3.41
CA ALA A 236 -13.18 -20.42 4.04
C ALA A 236 -13.49 -19.31 3.01
N ALA A 237 -12.58 -19.04 2.07
CA ALA A 237 -12.82 -18.05 1.02
C ALA A 237 -13.95 -18.48 0.07
N ASP A 238 -13.97 -19.76 -0.34
CA ASP A 238 -15.06 -20.33 -1.13
C ASP A 238 -16.42 -20.24 -0.42
N GLU A 239 -16.47 -20.54 0.88
CA GLU A 239 -17.69 -20.46 1.69
C GLU A 239 -18.25 -19.04 1.78
N HIS A 240 -17.38 -18.03 1.72
CA HIS A 240 -17.75 -16.62 1.72
C HIS A 240 -17.80 -15.98 0.31
N ASN A 241 -17.65 -16.76 -0.75
CA ASN A 241 -17.61 -16.28 -2.15
C ASN A 241 -16.54 -15.20 -2.39
N ILE A 242 -15.40 -15.32 -1.72
CA ILE A 242 -14.23 -14.44 -1.86
C ILE A 242 -13.28 -15.07 -2.88
N ALA A 243 -12.85 -14.28 -3.87
CA ALA A 243 -11.82 -14.72 -4.81
C ALA A 243 -10.46 -14.71 -4.11
N MET A 244 -9.67 -15.77 -4.21
CA MET A 244 -8.32 -15.83 -3.67
C MET A 244 -7.31 -16.15 -4.75
N VAL A 245 -6.23 -15.38 -4.81
CA VAL A 245 -5.08 -15.61 -5.68
C VAL A 245 -3.81 -15.83 -4.85
N LEU A 246 -3.00 -16.80 -5.27
CA LEU A 246 -1.69 -17.08 -4.69
C LEU A 246 -0.58 -16.60 -5.62
N THR A 247 0.45 -15.96 -5.05
CA THR A 247 1.59 -15.42 -5.81
C THR A 247 2.84 -16.30 -5.76
N GLY A 248 3.02 -17.09 -4.70
CA GLY A 248 4.26 -17.79 -4.42
C GLY A 248 5.41 -16.90 -3.93
N GLU A 249 5.19 -15.59 -3.74
CA GLU A 249 6.20 -14.62 -3.38
C GLU A 249 5.87 -13.96 -2.03
N ARG A 250 6.87 -13.76 -1.16
CA ARG A 250 6.67 -13.22 0.19
C ARG A 250 7.44 -11.91 0.38
N HIS A 251 6.80 -10.90 0.95
CA HIS A 251 7.34 -9.54 1.11
C HIS A 251 7.54 -9.11 2.57
N PHE A 252 8.29 -9.88 3.36
CA PHE A 252 8.54 -9.52 4.76
C PHE A 252 9.41 -8.27 4.90
N ARG A 253 9.00 -7.36 5.80
CA ARG A 253 9.70 -6.11 6.10
C ARG A 253 9.73 -5.82 7.59
N HIS A 254 10.93 -5.62 8.14
CA HIS A 254 11.16 -5.32 9.56
C HIS A 254 11.85 -3.97 9.74
#